data_AF-A0A2E8LC48-F1
#
_entry.id   AF-A0A2E8LC48-F1
#
_cell.length_a   1.000
_cell.length_b   1.000
_cell.length_c   1.000
_cell.angle_alpha   90.00
_cell.angle_beta   90.00
_cell.angle_gamma   90.00
#
_symmetry.space_group_name_H-M   'P 1'
#
loop_
_entity.id
_entity.type
_entity.pdbx_description
1 polymer ?
#
loop_
_entity_poly.entity_id
_entity_poly.type
_entity_poly.pdbx_seq_one_letter_code
_entity_poly.pdbx_strand_id
1 'polypeptide(L)'
;MRPRPNIVLHDAFDECWFAVAASAEIGTGPVAVTLRNRPYVLWRNAAGDLIATDDRCSHREARLSGGTLDHGCLRCPYHGWTFDGAGRCIEIPSSGDGAPIPPSAHLVKRPVEEQYGLVWLCPGTPSRPIPALDVEKQADSTRLNTGMQVWNCSATRMIDNMLDLAHFAYTHVGTFGSEANKQVEHFTLTQLDETFTGYEYEVLVTNEGDAKAMSGTGEDHVRIAMSTGFAL
;
A
#
# COMPACT_ATOMS: atom_id res chain seq x y z
N MET A 1 -32.11 3.50 17.22
CA MET A 1 -30.92 3.99 16.48
C MET A 1 -30.46 2.86 15.58
N ARG A 2 -30.54 2.98 14.24
CA ARG A 2 -29.97 1.95 13.35
C ARG A 2 -28.43 2.07 13.45
N PRO A 3 -27.68 0.97 13.62
CA PRO A 3 -26.23 1.02 13.56
C PRO A 3 -25.84 1.62 12.20
N ARG A 4 -24.97 2.63 12.21
CA ARG A 4 -24.43 3.18 10.96
C ARG A 4 -23.66 2.07 10.27
N PRO A 5 -23.89 1.80 8.97
CA PRO A 5 -23.12 0.79 8.26
C PRO A 5 -21.64 1.14 8.36
N ASN A 6 -20.84 0.17 8.79
CA ASN A 6 -19.41 0.34 8.94
C ASN A 6 -18.78 0.20 7.53
N ILE A 7 -18.70 1.31 6.81
CA ILE A 7 -18.25 1.38 5.40
C ILE A 7 -16.88 0.70 5.19
N VAL A 8 -16.05 0.62 6.25
CA VAL A 8 -14.71 0.01 6.25
C VAL A 8 -14.72 -1.52 6.07
N LEU A 9 -15.83 -2.18 6.39
CA LEU A 9 -15.97 -3.64 6.35
C LEU A 9 -16.77 -4.14 5.14
N HIS A 10 -17.02 -3.31 4.12
CA HIS A 10 -17.72 -3.79 2.93
C HIS A 10 -16.86 -4.80 2.17
N ASP A 11 -17.43 -5.95 1.82
CA ASP A 11 -16.76 -7.01 1.04
C ASP A 11 -16.31 -6.54 -0.35
N ALA A 12 -16.77 -5.37 -0.80
CA ALA A 12 -16.41 -4.78 -2.10
C ALA A 12 -14.92 -4.46 -2.19
N PHE A 13 -14.26 -4.28 -1.05
CA PHE A 13 -12.82 -4.02 -0.98
C PHE A 13 -11.98 -5.29 -0.81
N ASP A 14 -12.57 -6.49 -0.71
CA ASP A 14 -11.79 -7.73 -0.67
C ASP A 14 -11.15 -8.06 -2.02
N GLU A 15 -11.68 -7.50 -3.11
CA GLU A 15 -11.20 -7.70 -4.47
C GLU A 15 -10.25 -6.58 -4.95
N CYS A 16 -9.90 -5.64 -4.07
CA CYS A 16 -9.03 -4.50 -4.38
C CYS A 16 -7.58 -4.73 -3.95
N TRP A 17 -6.65 -4.13 -4.69
CA TRP A 17 -5.24 -4.06 -4.33
C TRP A 17 -4.97 -2.93 -3.34
N PHE A 18 -4.17 -3.22 -2.32
CA PHE A 18 -3.70 -2.24 -1.33
C PHE A 18 -2.19 -2.29 -1.22
N ALA A 19 -1.52 -1.14 -1.33
CA ALA A 19 -0.12 -1.03 -0.94
C ALA A 19 -0.01 -1.21 0.59
N VAL A 20 0.77 -2.20 1.04
CA VAL A 20 0.88 -2.58 2.47
C VAL A 20 2.28 -2.47 3.05
N ALA A 21 3.30 -2.34 2.19
CA ALA A 21 4.68 -2.11 2.57
C ALA A 21 5.45 -1.52 1.39
N ALA A 22 6.59 -0.88 1.63
CA ALA A 22 7.61 -0.68 0.61
C ALA A 22 8.31 -2.00 0.30
N SER A 23 8.67 -2.24 -0.97
CA SER A 23 9.37 -3.47 -1.39
C SER A 23 10.67 -3.70 -0.62
N ALA A 24 11.39 -2.60 -0.32
CA ALA A 24 12.64 -2.62 0.43
C ALA A 24 12.50 -3.05 1.90
N GLU A 25 11.28 -3.02 2.47
CA GLU A 25 11.04 -3.49 3.84
C GLU A 25 11.00 -5.03 3.90
N ILE A 26 10.77 -5.71 2.77
CA ILE A 26 10.76 -7.17 2.70
C ILE A 26 12.19 -7.70 2.51
N GLY A 27 12.91 -7.73 3.62
CA GLY A 27 14.29 -8.21 3.71
C GLY A 27 14.39 -9.72 3.94
N THR A 28 15.23 -10.11 4.91
CA THR A 28 15.62 -11.51 5.14
C THR A 28 14.70 -12.28 6.08
N GLY A 29 13.67 -11.64 6.63
CA GLY A 29 12.74 -12.23 7.59
C GLY A 29 11.29 -12.05 7.17
N PRO A 30 10.35 -12.76 7.82
CA PRO A 30 8.94 -12.51 7.59
C PRO A 30 8.53 -11.14 8.14
N VAL A 31 7.67 -10.44 7.40
CA VAL A 31 7.19 -9.09 7.74
C VAL A 31 5.69 -9.18 8.04
N ALA A 32 5.28 -8.68 9.20
CA ALA A 32 3.87 -8.56 9.56
C ALA A 32 3.27 -7.31 8.94
N VAL A 33 2.11 -7.44 8.29
CA VAL A 33 1.28 -6.31 7.88
C VAL A 33 -0.15 -6.50 8.35
N THR A 34 -0.88 -5.41 8.57
CA THR A 34 -2.30 -5.47 8.92
C THR A 34 -3.09 -4.68 7.90
N LEU A 35 -4.06 -5.33 7.26
CA LEU A 35 -4.94 -4.71 6.29
C LEU A 35 -6.39 -4.99 6.71
N ARG A 36 -7.19 -3.94 6.89
CA ARG A 36 -8.60 -4.03 7.28
C ARG A 36 -8.84 -4.91 8.53
N ASN A 37 -7.99 -4.73 9.55
CA ASN A 37 -7.97 -5.50 10.80
C ASN A 37 -7.66 -7.00 10.64
N ARG A 38 -7.17 -7.43 9.48
CA ARG A 38 -6.72 -8.80 9.24
C ARG A 38 -5.19 -8.82 9.20
N PRO A 39 -4.53 -9.69 9.98
CA PRO A 39 -3.07 -9.76 10.00
C PRO A 39 -2.59 -10.71 8.88
N TYR A 40 -1.54 -10.27 8.18
CA TYR A 40 -0.89 -11.00 7.10
C TYR A 40 0.61 -11.07 7.34
N VAL A 41 1.24 -12.09 6.78
CA VAL A 41 2.70 -12.24 6.76
C VAL A 41 3.20 -12.23 5.32
N LEU A 42 4.27 -11.47 5.10
CA LEU A 42 4.95 -11.31 3.82
C LEU A 42 6.37 -11.87 3.94
N TRP A 43 6.87 -12.56 2.91
CA TRP A 43 8.28 -12.93 2.82
C TRP A 43 8.71 -13.19 1.38
N ARG A 44 10.02 -13.31 1.14
CA ARG A 44 10.56 -13.76 -0.15
C ARG A 44 11.00 -15.20 -0.09
N ASN A 45 10.64 -15.97 -1.11
CA ASN A 45 11.16 -17.32 -1.29
C ASN A 45 12.63 -17.30 -1.80
N ALA A 46 13.22 -18.47 -2.03
CA ALA A 46 14.61 -18.57 -2.50
C ALA A 46 14.83 -18.00 -3.92
N ALA A 47 13.78 -17.92 -4.74
CA ALA A 47 13.83 -17.30 -6.06
C ALA A 47 13.66 -15.77 -6.01
N GLY A 48 13.35 -15.21 -4.83
CA GLY A 48 13.06 -13.79 -4.64
C GLY A 48 11.58 -13.43 -4.81
N ASP A 49 10.72 -14.41 -5.13
CA ASP A 49 9.29 -14.16 -5.31
C ASP A 49 8.64 -13.80 -3.98
N LEU A 50 7.77 -12.80 -4.04
CA LEU A 50 7.02 -12.32 -2.89
C LEU A 50 5.84 -13.23 -2.59
N ILE A 51 5.71 -13.61 -1.31
CA ILE A 51 4.66 -14.49 -0.82
C ILE A 51 3.88 -13.78 0.27
N ALA A 52 2.55 -13.93 0.24
CA ALA A 52 1.65 -13.43 1.27
C ALA A 52 0.66 -14.52 1.71
N THR A 53 0.45 -14.63 3.02
CA THR A 53 -0.58 -15.47 3.64
C THR A 53 -1.20 -14.74 4.83
N ASP A 54 -2.29 -15.25 5.38
CA ASP A 54 -2.75 -14.80 6.70
C ASP A 54 -1.62 -15.06 7.74
N ASP A 55 -1.41 -14.15 8.71
CA ASP A 55 -0.37 -14.27 9.76
C ASP A 55 -0.78 -15.29 10.83
N ARG A 56 -1.11 -16.51 10.41
CA ARG A 56 -1.76 -17.53 11.21
C ARG A 56 -1.33 -18.91 10.75
N CYS A 57 -0.59 -19.62 11.61
CA CYS A 57 -0.21 -21.00 11.37
C CYS A 57 -1.46 -21.91 11.31
N SER A 58 -1.53 -22.79 10.32
CA SER A 58 -2.62 -23.77 10.14
C SER A 58 -2.75 -24.78 11.30
N HIS A 59 -1.72 -24.92 12.14
CA HIS A 59 -1.73 -25.84 13.28
C HIS A 59 -2.49 -25.31 14.52
N ARG A 60 -1.99 -24.23 15.11
CA ARG A 60 -2.46 -23.63 16.37
C ARG A 60 -2.43 -22.11 16.32
N GLU A 61 -2.57 -21.55 15.12
CA GLU A 61 -2.82 -20.12 14.90
C GLU A 61 -1.71 -19.16 15.34
N ALA A 62 -0.52 -19.69 15.67
CA ALA A 62 0.63 -18.86 15.99
C ALA A 62 0.91 -17.86 14.86
N ARG A 63 1.32 -16.65 15.24
CA ARG A 63 1.74 -15.61 14.30
C ARG A 63 3.01 -16.07 13.59
N LEU A 64 2.88 -16.27 12.29
CA LEU A 64 3.97 -16.75 11.42
C LEU A 64 5.05 -15.68 11.22
N SER A 65 4.67 -14.40 11.33
CA SER A 65 5.58 -13.26 11.31
C SER A 65 6.59 -13.24 12.46
N GLY A 66 6.35 -13.98 13.54
CA GLY A 66 7.34 -14.21 14.59
C GLY A 66 8.33 -15.33 14.27
N GLY A 67 8.23 -15.95 13.09
CA GLY A 67 9.05 -17.07 12.65
C GLY A 67 10.39 -16.67 12.03
N THR A 68 11.02 -17.65 11.39
CA THR A 68 12.31 -17.48 10.69
C THR A 68 12.21 -17.95 9.25
N LEU A 69 13.01 -17.38 8.36
CA LEU A 69 13.19 -17.90 7.02
C LEU A 69 14.43 -18.80 6.97
N ASP A 70 14.29 -19.96 6.33
CA ASP A 70 15.39 -20.86 5.99
C ASP A 70 15.25 -21.28 4.54
N HIS A 71 16.25 -20.95 3.70
CA HIS A 71 16.22 -21.19 2.25
C HIS A 71 14.88 -20.74 1.58
N GLY A 72 14.34 -19.59 2.00
CA GLY A 72 13.07 -19.05 1.48
C GLY A 72 11.80 -19.74 1.99
N CYS A 73 11.92 -20.69 2.91
CA CYS A 73 10.81 -21.35 3.58
C CYS A 73 10.57 -20.73 4.96
N LEU A 74 9.30 -20.51 5.30
CA LEU A 74 8.88 -19.90 6.55
C LEU A 74 8.68 -20.97 7.63
N ARG A 75 9.46 -20.90 8.71
CA ARG A 75 9.32 -21.78 9.87
C ARG A 75 8.51 -21.09 10.96
N CYS A 76 7.40 -21.71 11.35
CA CYS A 76 6.54 -21.25 12.45
C CYS A 76 7.30 -21.26 13.78
N PRO A 77 7.21 -20.18 14.59
CA PRO A 77 7.97 -20.07 15.84
C PRO A 77 7.46 -21.00 16.96
N TYR A 78 6.27 -21.59 16.80
CA TYR A 78 5.67 -22.37 17.87
C TYR A 78 6.13 -23.84 17.87
N HIS A 79 5.81 -24.57 16.80
CA HIS A 79 6.10 -26.01 16.70
C HIS A 79 6.97 -26.36 15.49
N GLY A 80 7.59 -25.36 14.86
CA GLY A 80 8.54 -25.57 13.77
C GLY A 80 7.94 -26.05 12.45
N TRP A 81 6.62 -25.95 12.24
CA TRP A 81 6.03 -26.26 10.94
C TRP A 81 6.63 -25.34 9.87
N THR A 82 7.15 -25.93 8.80
CA THR A 82 7.85 -25.20 7.74
C THR A 82 6.97 -25.12 6.48
N PHE A 83 6.89 -23.94 5.87
CA PHE A 83 6.07 -23.65 4.70
C PHE A 83 6.92 -23.13 3.54
N ASP A 84 6.73 -23.67 2.33
CA ASP A 84 7.42 -23.19 1.12
C ASP A 84 6.74 -21.96 0.49
N GLY A 85 7.31 -21.44 -0.61
CA GLY A 85 6.76 -20.28 -1.33
C GLY A 85 5.40 -20.52 -2.02
N ALA A 86 4.94 -21.77 -2.11
CA ALA A 86 3.59 -22.10 -2.55
C ALA A 86 2.60 -22.15 -1.36
N GLY A 87 3.05 -21.87 -0.13
CA GLY A 87 2.26 -22.01 1.09
C GLY A 87 2.09 -23.46 1.53
N ARG A 88 2.75 -24.42 0.88
CA ARG A 88 2.65 -25.84 1.26
C ARG A 88 3.48 -26.05 2.51
N CYS A 89 2.86 -26.66 3.52
CA CYS A 89 3.61 -27.25 4.62
C CYS A 89 4.49 -28.37 4.06
N ILE A 90 5.79 -28.27 4.28
CA ILE A 90 6.81 -29.23 3.79
C ILE A 90 7.48 -30.00 4.93
N GLU A 91 7.26 -29.58 6.18
CA GLU A 91 7.86 -30.21 7.36
C GLU A 91 6.96 -30.05 8.58
N ILE A 92 6.70 -31.16 9.27
CA ILE A 92 6.06 -31.19 10.60
C ILE A 92 7.01 -31.96 11.52
N PRO A 93 7.89 -31.27 12.27
CA PRO A 93 8.97 -31.94 13.02
C PRO A 93 8.47 -33.04 13.99
N SER A 94 7.31 -32.82 14.63
CA SER A 94 6.73 -33.78 15.58
C SER A 94 6.24 -35.08 14.96
N SER A 95 6.06 -35.13 13.63
CA SER A 95 5.55 -36.32 12.94
C SER A 95 6.66 -37.28 12.51
N GLY A 96 7.93 -36.87 12.58
CA GLY A 96 9.09 -37.63 12.11
C GLY A 96 9.32 -37.50 10.60
N ASP A 97 10.52 -37.85 10.17
CA ASP A 97 10.99 -37.68 8.79
C ASP A 97 10.14 -38.48 7.80
N GLY A 98 9.74 -37.84 6.69
CA GLY A 98 8.96 -38.48 5.62
C GLY A 98 7.51 -38.79 5.97
N ALA A 99 7.02 -38.39 7.15
CA ALA A 99 5.62 -38.55 7.50
C ALA A 99 4.70 -37.79 6.53
N PRO A 100 3.53 -38.35 6.18
CA PRO A 100 2.60 -37.69 5.27
C PRO A 100 2.08 -36.39 5.89
N ILE A 101 2.13 -35.30 5.11
CA ILE A 101 1.60 -33.99 5.52
C ILE A 101 0.12 -33.91 5.11
N PRO A 102 -0.79 -33.66 6.06
CA PRO A 102 -2.21 -33.57 5.73
C PRO A 102 -2.48 -32.33 4.87
N PRO A 103 -3.42 -32.36 3.91
CA PRO A 103 -3.74 -31.21 3.07
C PRO A 103 -4.15 -29.95 3.85
N SER A 104 -4.78 -30.12 5.02
CA SER A 104 -5.17 -29.02 5.91
C SER A 104 -3.99 -28.30 6.57
N ALA A 105 -2.77 -28.85 6.47
CA ALA A 105 -1.57 -28.19 6.97
C ALA A 105 -1.13 -27.04 6.05
N HIS A 106 -1.52 -27.00 4.78
CA HIS A 106 -1.10 -25.95 3.86
C HIS A 106 -1.74 -24.60 4.22
N LEU A 107 -1.01 -23.51 3.95
CA LEU A 107 -1.49 -22.15 4.08
C LEU A 107 -2.29 -21.76 2.83
N VAL A 108 -3.23 -20.82 3.01
CA VAL A 108 -3.92 -20.17 1.89
C VAL A 108 -3.12 -18.96 1.46
N LYS A 109 -2.62 -18.96 0.22
CA LYS A 109 -1.95 -17.80 -0.36
C LYS A 109 -2.94 -16.67 -0.61
N ARG A 110 -2.47 -15.44 -0.43
CA ARG A 110 -3.15 -14.21 -0.84
C ARG A 110 -2.46 -13.67 -2.09
N PRO A 111 -3.19 -13.13 -3.07
CA PRO A 111 -2.57 -12.45 -4.20
C PRO A 111 -1.72 -11.30 -3.71
N VAL A 112 -0.46 -11.29 -4.15
CA VAL A 112 0.53 -10.30 -3.79
C VAL A 112 1.40 -10.00 -5.01
N GLU A 113 1.65 -8.74 -5.26
CA GLU A 113 2.45 -8.27 -6.39
C GLU A 113 3.38 -7.15 -5.93
N GLU A 114 4.52 -7.04 -6.60
CA GLU A 114 5.48 -5.96 -6.37
C GLU A 114 5.46 -5.02 -7.57
N GLN A 115 5.09 -3.77 -7.35
CA GLN A 115 4.99 -2.76 -8.39
C GLN A 115 5.23 -1.37 -7.81
N TYR A 116 5.89 -0.50 -8.57
CA TYR A 116 6.20 0.87 -8.16
C TYR A 116 7.06 0.96 -6.88
N GLY A 117 7.87 -0.06 -6.60
CA GLY A 117 8.66 -0.15 -5.36
C GLY A 117 7.83 -0.39 -4.10
N LEU A 118 6.57 -0.80 -4.26
CA LEU A 118 5.62 -1.12 -3.20
C LEU A 118 5.18 -2.58 -3.30
N VAL A 119 4.77 -3.14 -2.17
CA VAL A 119 4.10 -4.43 -2.07
C VAL A 119 2.60 -4.19 -2.04
N TRP A 120 1.91 -4.79 -3.01
CA TRP A 120 0.46 -4.75 -3.15
C TRP A 120 -0.14 -6.08 -2.74
N LEU A 121 -1.14 -6.04 -1.86
CA LEU A 121 -1.85 -7.20 -1.33
C LEU A 121 -3.35 -7.08 -1.66
N CYS A 122 -3.94 -8.16 -2.16
CA CYS A 122 -5.38 -8.30 -2.31
C CYS A 122 -5.91 -9.33 -1.27
N PRO A 123 -6.89 -8.98 -0.42
CA PRO A 123 -7.44 -9.92 0.57
C PRO A 123 -8.12 -11.16 -0.03
N GLY A 124 -8.77 -10.99 -1.17
CA GLY A 124 -9.57 -11.98 -1.88
C GLY A 124 -9.00 -12.25 -3.27
N THR A 125 -9.86 -12.24 -4.28
CA THR A 125 -9.46 -12.37 -5.70
C THR A 125 -9.50 -11.00 -6.35
N PRO A 126 -8.41 -10.51 -6.95
CA PRO A 126 -8.40 -9.19 -7.57
C PRO A 126 -9.39 -9.14 -8.73
N SER A 127 -10.30 -8.17 -8.73
CA SER A 127 -11.23 -7.92 -9.84
C SER A 127 -10.62 -7.05 -10.94
N ARG A 128 -9.52 -6.35 -10.62
CA ARG A 128 -8.77 -5.48 -11.51
C ARG A 128 -7.26 -5.57 -11.24
N PRO A 129 -6.39 -5.19 -12.19
CA PRO A 129 -4.97 -5.03 -11.92
C PRO A 129 -4.70 -3.85 -10.98
N ILE A 130 -3.47 -3.76 -10.47
CA ILE A 130 -2.98 -2.55 -9.80
C ILE A 130 -3.07 -1.37 -10.80
N PRO A 131 -3.59 -0.19 -10.40
CA PRO A 131 -3.70 0.97 -11.29
C PRO A 131 -2.35 1.32 -11.94
N ALA A 132 -2.35 1.47 -13.26
CA ALA A 132 -1.14 1.81 -13.98
C ALA A 132 -0.79 3.30 -13.80
N LEU A 133 0.46 3.58 -13.44
CA LEU A 133 1.00 4.94 -13.44
C LEU A 133 1.69 5.20 -14.78
N ASP A 134 1.02 5.88 -15.71
CA ASP A 134 1.56 6.14 -17.06
C ASP A 134 2.81 7.02 -17.03
N VAL A 135 2.94 7.89 -16.03
CA VAL A 135 4.13 8.73 -15.80
C VAL A 135 5.42 7.90 -15.67
N GLU A 136 5.36 6.67 -15.15
CA GLU A 136 6.52 5.78 -14.99
C GLU A 136 7.10 5.30 -16.33
N LYS A 137 6.33 5.43 -17.43
CA LYS A 137 6.78 5.08 -18.79
C LYS A 137 7.59 6.22 -19.44
N GLN A 138 7.55 7.42 -18.86
CA GLN A 138 8.19 8.62 -19.42
C GLN A 138 9.68 8.63 -19.06
N ALA A 139 10.54 8.85 -20.07
CA ALA A 139 11.99 8.76 -19.93
C ALA A 139 12.61 9.88 -19.06
N ASP A 140 11.90 10.99 -18.90
CA ASP A 140 12.27 12.16 -18.11
C ASP A 140 11.64 12.16 -16.70
N SER A 141 10.96 11.07 -16.32
CA SER A 141 10.41 10.89 -14.98
C SER A 141 11.41 10.23 -14.02
N THR A 142 11.25 10.49 -12.73
CA THR A 142 11.97 9.77 -11.68
C THR A 142 11.05 9.51 -10.50
N ARG A 143 10.85 8.24 -10.16
CA ARG A 143 10.06 7.85 -8.99
C ARG A 143 10.81 8.13 -7.70
N LEU A 144 10.15 8.84 -6.79
CA LEU A 144 10.60 9.03 -5.41
C LEU A 144 9.52 8.50 -4.47
N ASN A 145 9.74 7.30 -3.91
CA ASN A 145 8.86 6.78 -2.87
C ASN A 145 9.21 7.44 -1.54
N THR A 146 8.26 8.16 -0.97
CA THR A 146 8.35 8.62 0.42
C THR A 146 8.11 7.44 1.37
N GLY A 147 8.59 7.56 2.61
CA GLY A 147 8.39 6.50 3.61
C GLY A 147 6.90 6.28 3.89
N MET A 148 6.49 5.02 4.04
CA MET A 148 5.11 4.69 4.39
C MET A 148 4.80 5.17 5.82
N GLN A 149 3.67 5.85 5.98
CA GLN A 149 3.26 6.44 7.26
C GLN A 149 1.93 5.87 7.74
N VAL A 150 1.81 5.67 9.04
CA VAL A 150 0.56 5.25 9.68
C VAL A 150 -0.16 6.48 10.23
N TRP A 151 -1.37 6.72 9.72
CA TRP A 151 -2.23 7.81 10.14
C TRP A 151 -3.39 7.24 10.98
N ASN A 152 -3.64 7.83 12.15
CA ASN A 152 -4.76 7.42 13.00
C ASN A 152 -6.09 8.03 12.52
N CYS A 153 -6.48 7.71 11.29
CA CYS A 153 -7.72 8.16 10.67
C CYS A 153 -8.28 7.09 9.71
N SER A 154 -9.53 7.25 9.30
CA SER A 154 -10.11 6.40 8.25
C SER A 154 -9.47 6.70 6.90
N ALA A 155 -9.13 5.67 6.12
CA ALA A 155 -8.64 5.83 4.75
C ALA A 155 -9.56 6.71 3.89
N THR A 156 -10.88 6.60 4.07
CA THR A 156 -11.85 7.45 3.36
C THR A 156 -11.72 8.93 3.70
N ARG A 157 -11.32 9.28 4.93
CA ARG A 157 -11.07 10.68 5.32
C ARG A 157 -9.81 11.22 4.70
N MET A 158 -8.81 10.36 4.52
CA MET A 158 -7.59 10.72 3.82
C MET A 158 -7.89 10.95 2.33
N ILE A 159 -8.68 10.08 1.70
CA ILE A 159 -9.12 10.27 0.31
C ILE A 159 -9.92 11.57 0.15
N ASP A 160 -10.91 11.83 1.02
CA ASP A 160 -11.70 13.06 0.99
C ASP A 160 -10.79 14.30 1.09
N ASN A 161 -9.76 14.26 1.95
CA ASN A 161 -8.81 15.37 2.09
C ASN A 161 -7.92 15.57 0.85
N MET A 162 -7.43 14.48 0.23
CA MET A 162 -6.61 14.56 -0.99
C MET A 162 -7.38 15.04 -2.23
N LEU A 163 -8.71 14.93 -2.20
CA LEU A 163 -9.61 15.37 -3.27
C LEU A 163 -10.28 16.74 -2.99
N ASP A 164 -9.94 17.41 -1.89
CA ASP A 164 -10.51 18.71 -1.51
C ASP A 164 -9.48 19.84 -1.62
N LEU A 165 -9.73 20.83 -2.48
CA LEU A 165 -8.88 22.02 -2.59
C LEU A 165 -9.19 23.09 -1.54
N ALA A 166 -10.38 23.08 -0.95
CA ALA A 166 -10.86 24.17 -0.11
C ALA A 166 -10.01 24.35 1.17
N HIS A 167 -9.41 23.26 1.68
CA HIS A 167 -8.57 23.32 2.87
C HIS A 167 -7.22 24.03 2.65
N PHE A 168 -6.79 24.31 1.42
CA PHE A 168 -5.49 24.92 1.14
C PHE A 168 -5.34 26.30 1.79
N ALA A 169 -6.35 27.15 1.67
CA ALA A 169 -6.35 28.51 2.22
C ALA A 169 -6.34 28.58 3.75
N TYR A 170 -6.49 27.45 4.44
CA TYR A 170 -6.61 27.38 5.90
C TYR A 170 -5.51 26.51 6.51
N THR A 171 -5.35 25.27 6.03
CA THR A 171 -4.41 24.29 6.58
C THR A 171 -2.99 24.46 6.02
N HIS A 172 -2.86 25.02 4.82
CA HIS A 172 -1.58 25.11 4.09
C HIS A 172 -1.00 26.53 4.01
N VAL A 173 -1.47 27.49 4.80
CA VAL A 173 -1.00 28.90 4.79
C VAL A 173 0.51 29.03 5.00
N GLY A 174 1.11 28.13 5.78
CA GLY A 174 2.56 28.10 6.03
C GLY A 174 3.35 27.21 5.07
N THR A 175 2.72 26.62 4.05
CA THR A 175 3.36 25.72 3.09
C THR A 175 3.12 26.15 1.65
N PHE A 176 1.96 25.84 1.08
CA PHE A 176 1.66 26.07 -0.34
C PHE A 176 0.27 26.68 -0.59
N GLY A 177 -0.51 26.92 0.46
CA GLY A 177 -1.78 27.62 0.41
C GLY A 177 -1.64 29.09 0.77
N SER A 178 -2.68 29.88 0.48
CA SER A 178 -2.72 31.31 0.78
C SER A 178 -4.07 31.70 1.38
N GLU A 179 -4.06 32.36 2.53
CA GLU A 179 -5.29 32.87 3.15
C GLU A 179 -5.96 33.94 2.27
N ALA A 180 -5.23 34.61 1.36
CA ALA A 180 -5.84 35.53 0.40
C ALA A 180 -6.70 34.80 -0.66
N ASN A 181 -6.42 33.52 -0.92
CA ASN A 181 -7.03 32.74 -2.00
C ASN A 181 -8.01 31.69 -1.46
N LYS A 182 -9.13 32.16 -0.88
CA LYS A 182 -10.16 31.30 -0.24
C LYS A 182 -11.12 30.64 -1.21
N GLN A 183 -11.20 31.15 -2.45
CA GLN A 183 -12.15 30.68 -3.44
C GLN A 183 -11.53 29.55 -4.26
N VAL A 184 -12.20 28.41 -4.29
CA VAL A 184 -11.86 27.32 -5.20
C VAL A 184 -12.49 27.63 -6.55
N GLU A 185 -11.65 27.76 -7.57
CA GLU A 185 -12.10 27.97 -8.95
C GLU A 185 -12.87 26.74 -9.45
N HIS A 186 -13.78 26.98 -10.40
CA HIS A 186 -14.51 25.89 -11.01
C HIS A 186 -13.56 25.02 -11.85
N PHE A 187 -13.43 23.75 -11.50
CA PHE A 187 -12.71 22.75 -12.28
C PHE A 187 -13.68 21.76 -12.92
N THR A 188 -13.24 21.14 -14.00
CA THR A 188 -13.99 20.10 -14.70
C THR A 188 -13.30 18.77 -14.43
N LEU A 189 -14.09 17.75 -14.06
CA LEU A 189 -13.57 16.39 -14.02
C LEU A 189 -13.30 15.91 -15.45
N THR A 190 -12.07 15.50 -15.70
CA THR A 190 -11.60 15.01 -17.00
C THR A 190 -10.91 13.66 -16.83
N GLN A 191 -10.73 12.97 -17.95
CA GLN A 191 -9.82 11.83 -18.00
C GLN A 191 -8.38 12.39 -18.02
N LEU A 192 -7.58 12.07 -17.00
CA LEU A 192 -6.20 12.55 -16.88
C LEU A 192 -5.26 11.71 -17.76
N ASP A 193 -5.45 10.39 -17.77
CA ASP A 193 -4.69 9.42 -18.58
C ASP A 193 -5.54 8.15 -18.86
N GLU A 194 -4.95 7.04 -19.28
CA GLU A 194 -5.71 5.82 -19.55
C GLU A 194 -6.36 5.18 -18.30
N THR A 195 -5.90 5.56 -17.10
CA THR A 195 -6.26 4.92 -15.83
C THR A 195 -7.06 5.84 -14.90
N PHE A 196 -6.72 7.12 -14.81
CA PHE A 196 -7.24 8.05 -13.81
C PHE A 196 -8.23 9.06 -14.40
N THR A 197 -9.33 9.26 -13.67
CA THR A 197 -10.24 10.39 -13.83
C THR A 197 -10.01 11.36 -12.69
N GLY A 198 -9.97 12.65 -12.96
CA GLY A 198 -9.63 13.65 -11.94
C GLY A 198 -9.72 15.07 -12.45
N TYR A 199 -8.97 15.96 -11.85
CA TYR A 199 -8.88 17.35 -12.27
C TYR A 199 -7.47 17.90 -12.02
N GLU A 200 -7.09 18.87 -12.83
CA GLU A 200 -5.83 19.61 -12.71
C GLU A 200 -6.10 20.99 -12.11
N TYR A 201 -5.13 21.49 -11.36
CA TYR A 201 -5.20 22.81 -10.75
C TYR A 201 -3.80 23.42 -10.65
N GLU A 202 -3.72 24.75 -10.74
CA GLU A 202 -2.50 25.49 -10.49
C GLU A 202 -2.59 26.24 -9.17
N VAL A 203 -1.53 26.16 -8.36
CA VAL A 203 -1.37 26.97 -7.15
C VAL A 203 -0.19 27.91 -7.30
N LEU A 204 -0.39 29.18 -6.93
CA LEU A 204 0.70 30.14 -6.77
C LEU A 204 1.24 30.00 -5.35
N VAL A 205 2.47 29.51 -5.22
CA VAL A 205 3.12 29.21 -3.95
C VAL A 205 4.18 30.26 -3.64
N THR A 206 4.22 30.73 -2.40
CA THR A 206 5.28 31.59 -1.90
C THR A 206 6.60 30.81 -1.85
N ASN A 207 7.64 31.33 -2.49
CA ASN A 207 8.92 30.66 -2.68
C ASN A 207 9.99 31.33 -1.82
N GLU A 208 10.03 30.97 -0.55
CA GLU A 208 10.92 31.57 0.45
C GLU A 208 11.97 30.60 0.98
N GLY A 209 13.12 31.14 1.40
CA GLY A 209 14.19 30.37 2.04
C GLY A 209 14.67 29.18 1.20
N ASP A 210 14.69 28.00 1.82
CA ASP A 210 15.17 26.76 1.19
C ASP A 210 14.27 26.30 0.02
N ALA A 211 13.02 26.80 -0.08
CA ALA A 211 12.14 26.50 -1.21
C ALA A 211 12.71 27.01 -2.54
N LYS A 212 13.50 28.10 -2.53
CA LYS A 212 14.17 28.63 -3.74
C LYS A 212 15.19 27.64 -4.31
N ALA A 213 15.87 26.90 -3.44
CA ALA A 213 16.79 25.84 -3.87
C ALA A 213 16.02 24.65 -4.47
N MET A 214 14.88 24.27 -3.86
CA MET A 214 14.06 23.14 -4.32
C MET A 214 13.32 23.41 -5.63
N SER A 215 12.84 24.64 -5.85
CA SER A 215 12.17 25.05 -7.08
C SER A 215 13.14 25.32 -8.23
N GLY A 216 14.43 25.48 -7.95
CA GLY A 216 15.45 25.83 -8.94
C GLY A 216 15.34 27.25 -9.48
N THR A 217 14.58 28.13 -8.82
CA THR A 217 14.33 29.51 -9.23
C THR A 217 14.51 30.50 -8.08
N GLY A 218 14.99 31.71 -8.40
CA GLY A 218 15.15 32.82 -7.46
C GLY A 218 13.88 33.66 -7.26
N GLU A 219 12.80 33.37 -8.00
CA GLU A 219 11.53 34.10 -7.92
C GLU A 219 10.90 33.96 -6.52
N ASP A 220 10.17 35.00 -6.09
CA ASP A 220 9.50 35.02 -4.77
C ASP A 220 8.19 34.21 -4.77
N HIS A 221 7.67 33.87 -5.96
CA HIS A 221 6.50 33.03 -6.13
C HIS A 221 6.72 32.07 -7.30
N VAL A 222 6.21 30.85 -7.18
CA VAL A 222 6.27 29.83 -8.24
C VAL A 222 4.86 29.27 -8.46
N ARG A 223 4.51 29.04 -9.73
CA ARG A 223 3.29 28.30 -10.07
C ARG A 223 3.59 26.82 -10.11
N ILE A 224 2.81 26.05 -9.38
CA ILE A 224 2.89 24.58 -9.37
C ILE A 224 1.58 24.05 -9.95
N ALA A 225 1.68 23.30 -11.04
CA ALA A 225 0.58 22.53 -11.59
C ALA A 225 0.53 21.16 -10.90
N MET A 226 -0.65 20.77 -10.45
CA MET A 226 -0.89 19.49 -9.78
C MET A 226 -2.16 18.87 -10.33
N SER A 227 -2.25 17.55 -10.24
CA SER A 227 -3.48 16.81 -10.53
C SER A 227 -3.85 15.93 -9.34
N THR A 228 -5.15 15.71 -9.16
CA THR A 228 -5.66 14.73 -8.19
C THR A 228 -6.83 13.99 -8.83
N GLY A 229 -6.98 12.72 -8.49
CA GLY A 229 -7.93 11.85 -9.18
C GLY A 229 -8.06 10.49 -8.54
N PHE A 230 -8.86 9.65 -9.19
CA PHE A 230 -9.17 8.29 -8.76
C PHE A 230 -9.28 7.37 -9.97
N ALA A 231 -8.94 6.10 -9.77
CA ALA A 231 -9.13 5.04 -10.76
C ALA A 231 -10.43 4.30 -10.43
N LEU A 232 -11.32 4.17 -11.42
CA LEU A 232 -12.67 3.59 -11.27
C LEU A 232 -12.78 2.13 -11.67
#